data_AF-A0A1Z9LWR4-F1
#
_entry.id   AF-A0A1Z9LWR4-F1
#
_cell.length_a   1.000
_cell.length_b   1.000
_cell.length_c   1.000
_cell.angle_alpha   90.00
_cell.angle_beta   90.00
_cell.angle_gamma   90.00
#
_symmetry.space_group_name_H-M   'P 1'
#
loop_
_entity.id
_entity.type
_entity.pdbx_description
1 polymer ?
#
loop_
_entity_poly.entity_id
_entity_poly.type
_entity_poly.pdbx_seq_one_letter_code
_entity_poly.pdbx_strand_id
1 'polypeptide(L)'
;MKIFFYKTLLVALIFFIVFQITFGSLINRVENKIYEIKSKENIEMIKEKIKNQMEIAINKDEFIKKEDAELINKFINKIQKDLKNQN
;
A
#
# COMPACT_ATOMS: atom_id res chain seq x y z
N MET A 1 -7.92 -29.26 46.38
CA MET A 1 -7.34 -28.02 45.79
C MET A 1 -6.09 -28.27 44.95
N LYS A 2 -5.07 -29.00 45.42
CA LYS A 2 -3.82 -29.24 44.66
C LYS A 2 -4.04 -29.87 43.26
N ILE A 3 -4.95 -30.85 43.15
CA ILE A 3 -5.25 -31.51 41.87
C ILE A 3 -5.82 -30.55 40.81
N PHE A 4 -6.55 -29.51 41.24
CA PHE A 4 -7.08 -28.49 40.35
C PHE A 4 -5.94 -27.64 39.76
N PHE A 5 -5.00 -27.22 40.61
CA PHE A 5 -3.80 -26.50 40.16
C PHE A 5 -2.96 -27.31 39.17
N TYR A 6 -2.74 -28.61 39.40
CA TYR A 6 -1.99 -29.45 38.47
C TYR A 6 -2.68 -29.58 37.10
N LYS A 7 -4.00 -29.73 37.07
CA LYS A 7 -4.76 -29.79 35.81
C LYS A 7 -4.72 -28.46 35.06
N THR A 8 -4.88 -27.34 35.77
CA THR A 8 -4.81 -26.01 35.17
C THR A 8 -3.42 -25.72 34.60
N LEU A 9 -2.35 -26.10 35.32
CA LEU A 9 -0.98 -25.92 34.86
C LEU A 9 -0.70 -26.74 33.60
N LEU A 10 -1.22 -27.97 33.54
CA LEU A 10 -1.09 -28.85 32.38
C LEU A 10 -1.82 -28.28 31.16
N VAL A 11 -3.05 -27.77 31.33
CA VAL A 11 -3.79 -27.11 30.23
C VAL A 11 -3.08 -25.84 29.77
N ALA A 12 -2.55 -25.04 30.69
CA ALA A 12 -1.79 -23.84 30.35
C ALA A 12 -0.51 -24.17 29.57
N LEU A 13 0.19 -25.24 29.93
CA LEU A 13 1.38 -25.72 29.20
C LEU A 13 1.02 -26.16 27.78
N ILE A 14 -0.05 -26.94 27.62
CA ILE A 14 -0.52 -27.39 26.30
C ILE A 14 -0.92 -26.18 25.44
N PHE A 15 -1.65 -25.23 26.03
CA PHE A 15 -2.04 -24.00 25.35
C PHE A 15 -0.82 -23.20 24.90
N PHE A 16 0.20 -23.07 25.76
CA PHE A 16 1.44 -22.38 25.43
C PHE A 16 2.19 -23.03 24.26
N ILE A 17 2.27 -24.37 24.24
CA ILE A 17 2.90 -25.12 23.13
C ILE A 17 2.16 -24.87 21.81
N VAL A 18 0.83 -24.97 21.82
CA VAL A 18 -0.01 -24.73 20.63
C VAL A 18 0.12 -23.29 20.15
N PHE A 19 0.15 -22.33 21.08
CA PHE A 19 0.35 -20.92 20.79
C PHE A 19 1.71 -20.68 20.12
N GLN A 20 2.80 -21.24 20.67
CA GLN A 20 4.15 -21.09 20.12
C GLN A 20 4.26 -21.65 18.70
N ILE A 21 3.66 -22.82 18.43
CA ILE A 21 3.63 -23.42 17.09
C ILE A 21 2.86 -22.52 16.11
N THR A 22 1.71 -22.01 16.54
CA THR A 22 0.85 -21.15 15.70
C THR A 22 1.57 -19.85 15.35
N PHE A 23 2.11 -19.15 16.34
CA PHE A 23 2.81 -17.88 16.13
C PHE A 23 4.12 -18.05 15.36
N GLY A 24 4.90 -19.11 15.59
CA GLY A 24 6.10 -19.41 14.81
C GLY A 24 5.79 -19.63 13.33
N SER A 25 4.71 -20.35 13.01
CA SER A 25 4.30 -20.56 11.62
C SER A 25 3.81 -19.28 10.93
N LEU A 26 3.15 -18.39 11.68
CA LEU A 26 2.72 -17.07 11.21
C LEU A 26 3.91 -16.16 10.90
N ILE A 27 4.89 -16.10 11.81
CA ILE A 27 6.10 -15.29 11.65
C ILE A 27 6.87 -15.71 10.39
N ASN A 28 7.10 -17.01 10.19
CA ASN A 28 7.80 -17.51 9.01
C ASN A 28 7.07 -17.18 7.70
N ARG A 29 5.73 -17.25 7.69
CA ARG A 29 4.93 -16.87 6.51
C ARG A 29 5.01 -15.38 6.21
N VAL A 30 5.02 -14.53 7.24
CA VAL A 30 5.16 -13.08 7.09
C VAL A 30 6.56 -12.73 6.60
N GLU A 31 7.60 -13.34 7.18
CA GLU A 31 8.99 -13.12 6.78
C GLU A 31 9.25 -13.53 5.33
N ASN A 32 8.74 -14.69 4.90
CA ASN A 32 8.85 -15.13 3.50
C ASN A 32 8.14 -14.19 2.54
N LYS A 33 6.93 -13.71 2.87
CA LYS A 33 6.22 -12.72 2.04
C LYS A 33 6.97 -11.38 1.96
N ILE A 34 7.55 -10.93 3.07
CA ILE A 34 8.38 -9.72 3.10
C ILE A 34 9.63 -9.92 2.23
N TYR A 35 10.26 -11.09 2.29
CA TYR A 35 11.43 -11.41 1.48
C TYR A 35 11.10 -11.52 -0.01
N GLU A 36 9.98 -12.11 -0.38
CA GLU A 36 9.48 -12.16 -1.76
C GLU A 36 9.16 -10.76 -2.31
N ILE A 37 8.54 -9.89 -1.51
CA ILE A 37 8.28 -8.48 -1.89
C ILE A 37 9.59 -7.69 -2.02
N LYS A 38 10.56 -7.95 -1.14
CA LYS A 38 11.90 -7.33 -1.16
C LYS A 38 12.85 -7.99 -2.17
N SER A 39 12.41 -9.03 -2.87
CA SER A 39 13.24 -9.68 -3.89
C SER A 39 13.61 -8.67 -4.97
N LYS A 40 14.84 -8.76 -5.45
CA LYS A 40 15.38 -7.83 -6.46
C LYS A 40 14.52 -7.81 -7.73
N GLU A 41 13.88 -8.93 -8.05
CA GLU A 41 12.98 -9.09 -9.20
C GLU A 41 11.71 -8.25 -9.08
N ASN A 42 11.04 -8.28 -7.92
CA ASN A 42 9.86 -7.43 -7.68
C ASN A 42 10.21 -5.95 -7.67
N ILE A 43 11.37 -5.57 -7.12
CA ILE A 43 11.84 -4.19 -7.12
C ILE A 43 12.12 -3.72 -8.55
N GLU A 44 12.78 -4.54 -9.38
CA GLU A 44 13.06 -4.19 -10.78
C GLU A 44 11.76 -4.13 -11.60
N MET A 45 10.81 -5.05 -11.39
CA MET A 45 9.48 -5.00 -12.02
C MET A 45 8.71 -3.72 -11.68
N ILE A 46 8.74 -3.27 -10.41
CA ILE A 46 8.07 -2.03 -9.99
C ILE A 46 8.74 -0.83 -10.64
N LYS A 47 10.08 -0.80 -10.63
CA LYS A 47 10.87 0.26 -11.25
C LYS A 47 10.61 0.36 -12.76
N GLU A 48 10.53 -0.78 -13.45
CA GLU A 48 10.24 -0.83 -14.88
C GLU A 48 8.80 -0.38 -15.18
N LYS A 49 7.81 -0.79 -14.37
CA LYS A 49 6.43 -0.28 -14.49
C LYS A 49 6.34 1.23 -14.28
N ILE A 50 7.05 1.77 -13.29
CA ILE A 50 7.09 3.22 -13.04
C ILE A 50 7.73 3.93 -14.23
N LYS A 51 8.86 3.42 -14.72
CA LYS A 51 9.56 3.99 -15.88
C LYS A 51 8.65 4.01 -17.12
N ASN A 52 7.95 2.91 -17.41
CA ASN A 52 7.04 2.82 -18.55
C ASN A 52 5.87 3.82 -18.42
N GLN A 53 5.30 3.98 -17.22
CA GLN A 53 4.23 4.96 -16.98
C GLN A 53 4.74 6.40 -17.14
N MET A 54 5.96 6.69 -16.69
CA MET A 54 6.60 7.99 -16.90
C MET A 54 6.85 8.26 -18.38
N GLU A 55 7.32 7.27 -19.13
CA GLU A 55 7.54 7.37 -20.57
C GLU A 55 6.24 7.58 -21.34
N ILE A 56 5.17 6.88 -20.96
CA ILE A 56 3.81 7.10 -21.52
C ILE A 56 3.31 8.52 -21.18
N ALA A 57 3.57 9.02 -19.98
CA ALA A 57 3.16 10.36 -19.57
C ALA A 57 3.92 11.48 -20.31
N ILE A 58 5.20 11.26 -20.60
CA ILE A 58 6.06 12.19 -21.35
C ILE A 58 5.75 12.15 -22.85
N ASN A 59 5.51 10.97 -23.40
CA ASN A 59 5.21 10.77 -24.82
C ASN A 59 3.73 10.97 -25.17
N LYS A 60 2.85 11.21 -24.18
CA LYS A 60 1.49 11.66 -24.44
C LYS A 60 1.54 13.13 -24.86
N ASP A 61 1.33 13.38 -26.15
CA ASP A 61 1.19 14.73 -26.71
C ASP A 61 0.10 15.56 -26.01
N GLU A 62 -0.92 14.91 -25.44
CA GLU A 62 -1.96 15.54 -24.61
C GLU A 62 -2.07 14.85 -23.24
N PHE A 63 -1.43 15.45 -22.23
CA PHE A 63 -1.55 15.01 -20.82
C PHE A 63 -2.98 15.19 -20.28
N ILE A 64 -3.70 16.20 -20.78
CA ILE A 64 -5.09 16.53 -20.42
C ILE A 64 -5.91 16.47 -21.71
N LYS A 65 -7.07 15.80 -21.68
CA LYS A 65 -7.98 15.78 -22.82
C LYS A 65 -8.40 17.21 -23.17
N LYS A 66 -8.57 17.51 -24.46
CA LYS A 66 -8.99 18.84 -24.94
C LYS A 66 -10.21 19.39 -24.18
N GLU A 67 -11.21 18.56 -23.93
CA GLU A 67 -12.42 18.91 -23.20
C GLU A 67 -12.13 19.40 -21.77
N ASP A 68 -11.26 18.68 -21.05
CA ASP A 68 -10.86 19.01 -19.68
C ASP A 68 -9.97 20.26 -19.66
N ALA A 69 -9.07 20.41 -20.64
CA ALA A 69 -8.23 21.59 -20.79
C ALA A 69 -9.06 22.86 -21.05
N GLU A 70 -10.09 22.77 -21.88
CA GLU A 70 -11.04 23.86 -22.11
C GLU A 70 -11.80 24.26 -20.84
N LEU A 71 -12.24 23.27 -20.05
CA LEU A 71 -12.93 23.52 -18.78
C LEU A 71 -12.02 24.23 -17.77
N ILE A 72 -10.78 23.76 -17.62
CA ILE A 72 -9.78 24.37 -16.74
C ILE A 72 -9.50 25.82 -17.18
N ASN A 73 -9.36 26.06 -18.49
CA ASN A 73 -9.14 27.41 -19.01
C ASN A 73 -10.33 28.34 -18.72
N LYS A 74 -11.57 27.86 -18.91
CA LYS A 74 -12.79 28.62 -18.54
C LYS A 74 -12.82 28.94 -17.04
N PHE A 75 -12.41 28.00 -16.19
CA PHE A 75 -12.37 28.19 -14.75
C PHE A 75 -11.33 29.25 -14.33
N ILE A 76 -10.10 29.16 -14.84
CA ILE A 76 -9.04 30.14 -14.58
C ILE A 76 -9.47 31.55 -15.03
N ASN A 77 -10.05 31.66 -16.22
CA ASN A 77 -10.55 32.94 -16.74
C ASN A 77 -11.65 33.54 -15.85
N LYS A 78 -12.53 32.70 -15.29
CA LYS A 78 -13.55 33.15 -14.35
C LYS A 78 -12.95 33.69 -13.06
N ILE A 79 -11.98 32.97 -12.47
CA ILE A 79 -11.27 33.43 -11.27
C ILE A 79 -10.59 34.77 -11.54
N GLN A 80 -9.89 34.92 -12.67
CA GLN A 80 -9.23 36.18 -13.02
C GLN A 80 -10.21 37.34 -13.18
N LYS A 81 -11.37 37.09 -13.78
CA LYS A 81 -12.44 38.09 -13.92
C LYS A 81 -13.01 38.50 -12.55
N ASP A 82 -13.26 37.53 -11.68
CA ASP A 82 -13.80 37.78 -10.34
C ASP A 82 -12.78 38.57 -9.49
N LEU A 83 -11.49 38.25 -9.58
CA LEU A 83 -10.42 39.01 -8.93
C LEU A 83 -10.31 40.45 -9.45
N LYS A 84 -10.49 40.68 -10.75
CA LYS A 84 -10.49 42.04 -11.33
C LYS A 84 -11.71 42.85 -10.95
N ASN A 85 -12.86 42.21 -10.74
CA ASN A 85 -14.10 42.87 -10.35
C ASN A 85 -14.15 43.23 -8.84
N GLN A 86 -13.23 42.69 -8.04
CA GLN A 86 -13.12 43.00 -6.60
C GLN A 86 -12.04 44.05 -6.28
N ASN A 87 -11.26 44.49 -7.28
CA ASN A 87 -10.39 45.67 -7.21
C ASN A 87 -11.08 46.88 -7.84
#